data_AF-A0A3S5BWS7-F1
#
_entry.id   AF-A0A3S5BWS7-F1
#
_cell.length_a   1.000
_cell.length_b   1.000
_cell.length_c   1.000
_cell.angle_alpha   90.00
_cell.angle_beta   90.00
_cell.angle_gamma   90.00
#
_symmetry.space_group_name_H-M   'P 1'
#
loop_
_entity.id
_entity.type
_entity.pdbx_description
1 polymer ?
#
loop_
_entity_poly.entity_id
_entity_poly.type
_entity_poly.pdbx_seq_one_letter_code
_entity_poly.pdbx_strand_id
1 'polypeptide(L)'
;MEEAQEHIRRQHAPRLARHALEVASLRSLIAYGLPQLGREIGRGQYGVVYSCQQAWARLPGPLAVKSVVPPDEKHWKDLALEIYYSSVNMTVPVKLVKRIPP
;
A
#
# COMPACT_ATOMS: atom_id res chain seq x y z
N MET A 1 11.41 31.01 -7.02
CA MET A 1 11.43 30.11 -5.84
C MET A 1 10.15 29.29 -5.74
N GLU A 2 8.99 29.93 -5.89
CA GLU A 2 7.67 29.29 -5.84
C GLU A 2 7.45 28.24 -6.95
N GLU A 3 7.83 28.54 -8.20
CA GLU A 3 7.76 27.58 -9.32
C GLU A 3 8.58 26.31 -9.07
N ALA A 4 9.76 26.43 -8.47
CA ALA A 4 10.60 25.28 -8.14
C ALA A 4 9.95 24.41 -7.05
N GLN A 5 9.30 25.02 -6.06
CA GLN A 5 8.57 24.30 -5.01
C GLN A 5 7.34 23.58 -5.59
N GLU A 6 6.63 24.23 -6.50
CA GLU A 6 5.51 23.62 -7.21
C GLU A 6 5.96 22.42 -8.06
N HIS A 7 7.10 22.54 -8.73
CA HIS A 7 7.70 21.44 -9.50
C HIS A 7 8.07 20.24 -8.62
N ILE A 8 8.66 20.51 -7.44
CA ILE A 8 8.96 19.48 -6.44
C ILE A 8 7.69 18.74 -6.01
N ARG A 9 6.64 19.49 -5.66
CA ARG A 9 5.37 18.91 -5.18
C ARG A 9 4.65 18.11 -6.25
N ARG A 10 4.63 18.61 -7.50
CA ARG A 10 3.85 18.00 -8.59
C ARG A 10 4.58 16.89 -9.31
N GLN A 11 5.91 16.92 -9.37
CA GLN A 11 6.68 15.95 -10.16
C GLN A 11 7.56 15.05 -9.31
N HIS A 12 8.38 15.62 -8.42
CA HIS A 12 9.39 14.86 -7.70
C HIS A 12 8.81 14.07 -6.53
N ALA A 13 7.95 14.68 -5.72
CA ALA A 13 7.32 14.03 -4.58
C ALA A 13 6.52 12.76 -4.99
N PRO A 14 5.63 12.78 -6.00
CA PRO A 14 4.92 11.58 -6.41
C PRO A 14 5.83 10.47 -6.92
N ARG A 15 6.92 10.80 -7.63
CA ARG A 15 7.91 9.82 -8.09
C ARG A 15 8.67 9.19 -6.92
N LEU A 16 9.07 10.00 -5.94
CA LEU A 16 9.75 9.50 -4.74
C LEU A 16 8.83 8.60 -3.93
N ALA A 17 7.58 9.02 -3.72
CA ALA A 17 6.57 8.22 -3.04
C ALA A 17 6.33 6.88 -3.76
N ARG A 18 6.27 6.90 -5.09
CA ARG A 18 6.15 5.68 -5.91
C ARG A 18 7.30 4.71 -5.66
N HIS A 19 8.55 5.17 -5.72
CA HIS A 19 9.70 4.32 -5.46
C HIS A 19 9.77 3.85 -4.00
N ALA A 20 9.44 4.72 -3.04
CA ALA A 20 9.37 4.33 -1.63
C ALA A 20 8.35 3.21 -1.42
N LEU A 21 7.18 3.30 -2.07
CA LEU A 21 6.16 2.26 -2.05
C LEU A 21 6.68 0.94 -2.66
N GLU A 22 7.41 0.99 -3.79
CA GLU A 22 8.01 -0.21 -4.41
C GLU A 22 9.04 -0.88 -3.52
N VAL A 23 9.98 -0.09 -2.99
CA VAL A 23 11.05 -0.59 -2.12
C VAL A 23 10.46 -1.19 -0.84
N ALA A 24 9.50 -0.50 -0.22
CA ALA A 24 8.79 -1.05 0.92
C ALA A 24 8.09 -2.36 0.54
N SER A 25 7.49 -2.42 -0.65
CA SER A 25 6.75 -3.60 -1.11
C SER A 25 7.64 -4.81 -1.27
N LEU A 26 8.78 -4.62 -1.96
CA LEU A 26 9.77 -5.66 -2.18
C LEU A 26 10.40 -6.12 -0.86
N ARG A 27 10.73 -5.20 0.04
CA ARG A 27 11.30 -5.54 1.36
C ARG A 27 10.35 -6.41 2.18
N SER A 28 9.07 -6.07 2.23
CA SER A 28 8.08 -6.86 2.95
C SER A 28 7.83 -8.22 2.29
N LEU A 29 7.86 -8.30 0.96
CA LEU A 29 7.75 -9.58 0.25
C LEU A 29 8.92 -10.50 0.58
N ILE A 30 10.14 -9.99 0.56
CA ILE A 30 11.35 -10.75 0.88
C ILE A 30 11.34 -11.20 2.35
N ALA A 31 10.94 -10.32 3.27
CA ALA A 31 10.99 -10.61 4.69
C ALA A 31 9.88 -11.55 5.18
N TYR A 32 8.68 -11.47 4.60
CA TYR A 32 7.47 -12.11 5.16
C TYR A 32 6.64 -12.91 4.15
N GLY A 33 7.02 -12.92 2.87
CA GLY A 33 6.22 -13.54 1.81
C GLY A 33 4.87 -12.84 1.61
N LEU A 34 3.90 -13.56 1.04
CA LEU A 34 2.53 -13.09 0.85
C LEU A 34 1.62 -13.56 2.00
N PRO A 35 0.64 -12.76 2.44
CA PRO A 35 -0.40 -13.23 3.34
C PRO A 35 -1.28 -14.27 2.64
N GLN A 36 -1.84 -15.20 3.43
CA GLN A 36 -2.85 -16.13 2.92
C GLN A 36 -4.14 -15.38 2.58
N LEU A 37 -4.62 -15.54 1.35
CA LEU A 37 -5.89 -14.96 0.92
C LEU A 37 -7.03 -15.96 1.15
N GLY A 38 -8.07 -15.50 1.83
CA GLY A 38 -9.35 -16.17 2.00
C GLY A 38 -10.40 -15.64 1.03
N ARG A 39 -11.65 -15.61 1.47
CA ARG A 39 -12.77 -15.13 0.65
C ARG A 39 -12.66 -13.64 0.37
N GLU A 40 -13.16 -13.22 -0.79
CA GLU A 40 -13.44 -11.81 -1.07
C GLU A 40 -14.46 -11.29 -0.03
N ILE A 41 -14.16 -10.12 0.54
CA ILE A 41 -15.01 -9.43 1.52
C ILE A 41 -15.40 -8.01 1.08
N GLY A 42 -14.85 -7.53 -0.04
CA GLY A 42 -15.23 -6.23 -0.60
C GLY A 42 -14.35 -5.81 -1.77
N ARG A 43 -14.67 -4.65 -2.34
CA ARG A 43 -13.91 -4.02 -3.43
C ARG A 43 -13.72 -2.55 -3.13
N GLY A 44 -12.56 -2.02 -3.47
CA GLY A 44 -12.28 -0.59 -3.48
C GLY A 44 -11.90 -0.13 -4.88
N GLN A 45 -11.63 1.18 -5.02
CA GLN A 45 -11.35 1.84 -6.30
C GLN A 45 -10.33 1.10 -7.19
N TYR A 46 -9.28 0.53 -6.60
CA TYR A 46 -8.18 -0.11 -7.32
C TYR A 46 -8.02 -1.60 -7.04
N GLY A 47 -9.02 -2.29 -6.50
CA GLY A 47 -8.94 -3.74 -6.36
C GLY A 47 -9.82 -4.35 -5.27
N VAL A 48 -9.57 -5.63 -5.03
CA VAL A 48 -10.40 -6.50 -4.18
C VAL A 48 -9.79 -6.61 -2.78
N VAL A 49 -10.65 -6.66 -1.76
CA VAL A 49 -10.30 -6.92 -0.37
C VAL A 49 -10.66 -8.36 -0.03
N TYR A 50 -9.69 -9.10 0.49
CA TYR A 50 -9.83 -10.49 0.92
C TYR A 50 -9.71 -10.59 2.44
N SER A 51 -10.42 -11.55 3.04
CA SER A 51 -10.13 -11.93 4.42
C SER A 51 -8.83 -12.73 4.50
N CYS A 52 -8.15 -12.64 5.63
CA CYS A 52 -7.01 -13.48 6.01
C CYS A 52 -7.22 -13.85 7.48
N GLN A 53 -7.44 -15.14 7.75
CA GLN A 53 -7.77 -15.59 9.11
C GLN A 53 -6.51 -15.72 9.97
N GLN A 54 -5.39 -16.03 9.34
CA GLN A 54 -4.09 -16.25 9.97
C GLN A 54 -3.36 -14.93 10.23
N ALA A 55 -2.39 -14.97 11.14
CA ALA A 55 -1.43 -13.89 11.31
C ALA A 55 -0.52 -13.77 10.07
N TRP A 56 -0.01 -12.57 9.80
CA TRP A 56 0.99 -12.34 8.75
C TRP A 56 2.01 -11.29 9.20
N ALA A 57 3.29 -11.55 8.90
CA ALA A 57 4.40 -10.76 9.42
C ALA A 57 4.30 -10.60 10.95
N ARG A 58 4.25 -9.35 11.44
CA ARG A 58 4.10 -9.03 12.88
C ARG A 58 2.65 -8.71 13.28
N LEU A 59 1.70 -8.89 12.37
CA LEU A 59 0.29 -8.55 12.58
C LEU A 59 -0.49 -9.80 13.03
N PRO A 60 -1.14 -9.77 14.21
CA PRO A 60 -2.01 -10.85 14.64
C PRO A 60 -3.30 -10.87 13.82
N GLY A 61 -3.79 -12.07 13.49
CA GLY A 61 -5.08 -12.26 12.81
C GLY A 61 -6.29 -11.82 13.67
N PRO A 62 -7.47 -11.62 13.06
CA PRO A 62 -7.75 -11.67 11.62
C PRO A 62 -7.40 -10.36 10.88
N LEU A 63 -7.09 -10.47 9.59
CA LEU A 63 -6.64 -9.38 8.73
C LEU A 63 -7.51 -9.24 7.46
N ALA A 64 -7.54 -8.03 6.90
CA ALA A 64 -8.05 -7.71 5.59
C ALA A 64 -6.86 -7.38 4.68
N VAL A 65 -6.77 -8.07 3.54
CA VAL A 65 -5.70 -7.91 2.56
C VAL A 65 -6.30 -7.28 1.31
N LYS A 66 -5.86 -6.06 0.96
CA LYS A 66 -6.36 -5.37 -0.23
C LYS A 66 -5.39 -5.50 -1.38
N SER A 67 -5.78 -6.27 -2.39
CA SER A 67 -5.13 -6.23 -3.70
C SER A 67 -5.30 -4.83 -4.32
N VAL A 68 -4.22 -4.29 -4.87
CA VAL A 68 -4.21 -2.99 -5.54
C VAL A 68 -3.57 -3.15 -6.91
N VAL A 69 -4.28 -2.66 -7.94
CA VAL A 69 -3.87 -2.56 -9.34
C VAL A 69 -4.49 -1.27 -9.92
N PRO A 70 -3.89 -0.10 -9.67
CA PRO A 70 -4.22 1.14 -10.37
C PRO A 70 -4.03 1.00 -11.90
N PRO A 71 -4.85 1.69 -12.70
CA PRO A 71 -4.89 1.50 -14.15
C PRO A 71 -3.69 2.11 -14.90
N ASP A 72 -3.03 3.12 -14.32
CA ASP A 72 -1.89 3.79 -14.92
C ASP A 72 -0.93 4.38 -13.87
N GLU A 73 0.20 4.91 -14.35
CA GLU A 73 1.26 5.47 -13.51
C GLU A 73 0.83 6.73 -12.74
N LYS A 74 -0.10 7.52 -13.26
CA LYS A 74 -0.63 8.68 -12.54
C LYS A 74 -1.40 8.22 -11.30
N HIS A 75 -2.30 7.26 -11.46
CA HIS A 75 -3.05 6.70 -10.34
C HIS A 75 -2.14 5.98 -9.33
N TRP A 76 -1.07 5.33 -9.80
CA TRP A 76 -0.05 4.77 -8.91
C TRP A 76 0.66 5.83 -8.07
N LYS A 77 1.04 6.96 -8.68
CA LYS A 77 1.68 8.09 -7.98
C LYS A 77 0.74 8.75 -6.98
N ASP A 78 -0.52 8.95 -7.36
CA ASP A 78 -1.55 9.52 -6.49
C ASP A 78 -1.77 8.61 -5.26
N LEU A 79 -1.91 7.30 -5.47
CA LEU A 79 -2.01 6.32 -4.38
C LEU A 79 -0.74 6.27 -3.52
N ALA A 80 0.44 6.33 -4.14
CA ALA A 80 1.70 6.28 -3.41
C ALA A 80 1.86 7.51 -2.50
N LEU A 81 1.45 8.70 -2.96
CA LEU A 81 1.41 9.90 -2.13
C LEU A 81 0.40 9.78 -0.99
N GLU A 82 -0.81 9.27 -1.26
CA GLU A 82 -1.82 9.04 -0.22
C GLU A 82 -1.26 8.12 0.87
N ILE A 83 -0.65 6.99 0.49
CA ILE A 83 0.00 6.08 1.44
C ILE A 83 1.13 6.79 2.17
N TYR A 84 2.03 7.46 1.45
CA TYR A 84 3.19 8.15 2.02
C TYR A 84 2.79 9.17 3.09
N TYR A 85 1.77 9.99 2.81
CA TYR A 85 1.30 11.01 3.76
C TYR A 85 0.35 10.48 4.83
N SER A 86 -0.35 9.37 4.58
CA SER A 86 -1.19 8.71 5.59
C SER A 86 -0.36 7.85 6.58
N SER A 87 0.92 7.63 6.29
CA SER A 87 1.78 6.70 7.04
C SER A 87 2.32 7.31 8.32
N VAL A 88 1.62 7.09 9.44
CA VAL A 88 2.21 7.12 10.79
C VAL A 88 3.02 5.83 11.07
N ASN A 89 2.96 4.78 10.23
CA ASN A 89 3.74 3.55 10.42
C ASN A 89 3.94 2.79 9.08
N MET A 90 5.00 3.12 8.33
CA MET A 90 5.40 2.41 7.09
C MET A 90 6.03 1.04 7.37
N THR A 91 5.24 0.05 7.81
CA THR A 91 5.74 -1.33 8.00
C THR A 91 5.07 -2.37 7.13
N VAL A 92 4.20 -2.01 6.17
CA VAL A 92 3.58 -3.05 5.33
C VAL A 92 3.32 -2.58 3.91
N PRO A 93 4.06 -3.18 2.97
CA PRO A 93 3.32 -3.70 1.83
C PRO A 93 3.80 -5.08 1.35
N VAL A 94 2.93 -6.08 1.36
CA VAL A 94 2.56 -6.69 0.08
C VAL A 94 1.05 -6.62 0.01
N LYS A 95 0.58 -5.54 -0.64
CA LYS A 95 -0.83 -5.22 -0.89
C LYS A 95 -1.69 -5.04 0.39
N LEU A 96 -1.46 -3.88 1.03
CA LEU A 96 -2.26 -3.22 2.07
C LEU A 96 -3.01 -4.19 3.01
N VAL A 97 -2.31 -4.65 4.04
CA VAL A 97 -2.86 -5.53 5.08
C VAL A 97 -3.24 -4.69 6.30
N LYS A 98 -4.50 -4.79 6.74
CA LYS A 98 -5.02 -4.14 7.95
C LYS A 98 -5.69 -5.16 8.86
N ARG A 99 -5.73 -4.90 10.17
CA ARG A 99 -6.50 -5.74 11.10
C ARG A 99 -8.00 -5.53 10.91
N ILE A 100 -8.79 -6.60 10.98
CA ILE A 100 -10.24 -6.51 11.04
C ILE A 100 -10.62 -6.32 12.52
N PRO A 101 -11.37 -5.26 12.89
CA PRO A 101 -11.88 -5.11 14.26
C PRO A 101 -12.83 -6.26 14.62
N PRO A 102 -12.91 -6.63 15.92
CA PRO A 102 -13.81 -7.68 16.39
C PRO A 102 -15.28 -7.36 16.14
#